data_AF-A0AAW4CC46-F1
#
_entry.id   AF-A0AAW4CC46-F1
#
_cell.length_a   1.000
_cell.length_b   1.000
_cell.length_c   1.000
_cell.angle_alpha   90.00
_cell.angle_beta   90.00
_cell.angle_gamma   90.00
#
_symmetry.space_group_name_H-M   'P 1'
#
loop_
_entity.id
_entity.type
_entity.pdbx_description
1 polymer ?
#
loop_
_entity_poly.entity_id
_entity_poly.type
_entity_poly.pdbx_seq_one_letter_code
_entity_poly.pdbx_strand_id
1 'polypeptide(L)'
;MKFSGRDRIQLLSYQYHINKLQLKTARLSATEQWQLDYCKSPYLFLEEKNTILERLSDIFTNSLDIDAKGEISFKPLIENEHRLARIFTEVFFEAQGKGILDGGPNKQSLEQINAYYKNGEPIGIKMFDESFPNLSDNSLVKFSQKEFINDMHQLGRFRISPASFYKQGSLLKAIKDLEMNRNYRIKAIKEAIRGEQFVDFNAGKAEIINGIIPIEIIMNDYFLFSSCKNISRRMPTDFDANSALIIKDKKQFIERFKNKLLTKHPGWEFIEKDVYYYDPYNDLPTEFNQEFCKHLSYPPVSG
;
A
#
# COMPACT_ATOMS: atom_id res chain seq x y z
N MET A 1 -7.77 27.82 14.78
CA MET A 1 -8.38 27.47 13.49
C MET A 1 -9.85 27.91 13.50
N LYS A 2 -10.38 28.59 12.46
CA LYS A 2 -11.82 28.91 12.38
C LYS A 2 -12.50 27.86 11.50
N PHE A 3 -13.31 26.99 12.11
CA PHE A 3 -14.11 26.01 11.37
C PHE A 3 -15.14 26.68 10.46
N SER A 4 -15.23 26.19 9.23
CA SER A 4 -16.26 26.58 8.28
C SER A 4 -17.64 26.12 8.76
N GLY A 5 -18.71 26.66 8.18
CA GLY A 5 -20.07 26.18 8.44
C GLY A 5 -20.25 24.69 8.09
N ARG A 6 -19.56 24.21 7.05
CA ARG A 6 -19.58 22.79 6.65
C ARG A 6 -18.86 21.90 7.64
N ASP A 7 -17.74 22.36 8.18
CA ASP A 7 -16.94 21.62 9.16
C ASP A 7 -17.77 21.35 10.43
N ARG A 8 -18.53 22.35 10.89
CA ARG A 8 -19.44 22.19 12.04
C ARG A 8 -20.56 21.20 11.77
N ILE A 9 -21.15 21.22 10.57
CA ILE A 9 -22.19 20.27 10.16
C ILE A 9 -21.63 18.84 10.15
N GLN A 10 -20.41 18.66 9.65
CA GLN A 10 -19.75 17.35 9.63
C GLN A 10 -19.40 16.84 11.04
N LEU A 11 -18.93 17.70 11.95
CA LEU A 11 -18.73 17.31 13.36
C LEU A 11 -20.05 16.89 14.04
N LEU A 12 -21.14 17.61 13.78
CA LEU A 12 -22.47 17.22 14.27
C LEU A 12 -22.93 15.89 13.68
N SER A 13 -22.61 15.60 12.41
CA SER A 13 -22.94 14.32 11.78
C SER A 13 -22.17 13.14 12.41
N TYR A 14 -20.91 13.34 12.80
CA TYR A 14 -20.16 12.35 13.57
C TYR A 14 -20.78 12.10 14.93
N GLN A 15 -21.13 13.16 15.68
CA GLN A 15 -21.76 13.00 17.00
C GLN A 15 -23.10 12.26 16.89
N TYR A 16 -23.89 12.57 15.87
CA TYR A 16 -25.13 11.86 15.58
C TYR A 16 -24.88 10.37 15.29
N HIS A 17 -23.86 10.03 14.48
CA HIS A 17 -23.49 8.65 14.20
C HIS A 17 -23.02 7.89 15.45
N ILE A 18 -22.19 8.53 16.29
CA ILE A 18 -21.75 7.97 17.57
C ILE A 18 -22.97 7.61 18.43
N ASN A 19 -23.87 8.57 18.64
CA ASN A 19 -25.06 8.36 19.46
C ASN A 19 -25.95 7.26 18.88
N LYS A 20 -26.20 7.28 17.56
CA LYS A 20 -27.02 6.29 16.86
C LYS A 20 -26.46 4.87 17.01
N LEU A 21 -25.15 4.70 16.88
CA LEU A 21 -24.51 3.37 16.97
C LEU A 21 -24.39 2.89 18.42
N GLN A 22 -24.16 3.78 19.38
CA GLN A 22 -24.12 3.43 20.80
C GLN A 22 -25.48 3.03 21.36
N LEU A 23 -26.58 3.57 20.80
CA LEU A 23 -27.94 3.20 21.20
C LEU A 23 -28.40 1.85 20.63
N LYS A 24 -27.64 1.23 19.73
CA LYS A 24 -27.97 -0.11 19.25
C LYS A 24 -27.76 -1.12 20.38
N THR A 25 -28.83 -1.81 20.73
CA THR A 25 -28.81 -2.93 21.69
C THR A 25 -28.24 -4.22 21.10
N ALA A 26 -28.27 -4.35 19.77
CA ALA A 26 -27.66 -5.46 19.04
C ALA A 26 -26.15 -5.24 18.85
N ARG A 27 -25.40 -6.35 18.71
CA ARG A 27 -23.97 -6.32 18.40
C ARG A 27 -23.73 -5.60 17.06
N LEU A 28 -22.83 -4.62 17.06
CA LEU A 28 -22.42 -3.91 15.85
C LEU A 28 -21.71 -4.86 14.88
N SER A 29 -21.97 -4.69 13.59
CA SER A 29 -21.15 -5.29 12.53
C SER A 29 -19.73 -4.69 12.53
N ALA A 30 -18.78 -5.35 11.88
CA ALA A 30 -17.40 -4.87 11.79
C ALA A 30 -17.32 -3.46 11.16
N THR A 31 -18.05 -3.24 10.06
CA THR A 31 -18.12 -1.94 9.37
C THR A 31 -18.69 -0.84 10.29
N GLU A 32 -19.74 -1.13 11.05
CA GLU A 32 -20.32 -0.17 11.99
C GLU A 32 -19.37 0.15 13.14
N GLN A 33 -18.64 -0.86 13.64
CA GLN A 33 -17.63 -0.66 14.66
C GLN A 33 -16.50 0.25 14.14
N TRP A 34 -16.01 0.03 12.92
CA TRP A 34 -14.98 0.87 12.30
C TRP A 34 -15.47 2.30 12.07
N GLN A 35 -16.70 2.49 11.60
CA GLN A 35 -17.31 3.83 11.46
C GLN A 35 -17.43 4.54 12.81
N LEU A 36 -17.85 3.81 13.86
CA LEU A 36 -17.94 4.35 15.21
C LEU A 36 -16.56 4.79 15.72
N ASP A 37 -15.54 3.96 15.54
CA ASP A 37 -14.18 4.27 16.01
C ASP A 37 -13.55 5.41 15.22
N TYR A 38 -13.83 5.49 13.92
CA TYR A 38 -13.48 6.65 13.10
C TYR A 38 -14.14 7.93 13.59
N CYS A 39 -15.46 7.92 13.84
CA CYS A 39 -16.18 9.11 14.31
C CYS A 39 -15.64 9.62 15.67
N LYS A 40 -15.15 8.73 16.55
CA LYS A 40 -14.52 9.10 17.82
C LYS A 40 -13.16 9.77 17.65
N SER A 41 -12.48 9.55 16.51
CA SER A 41 -11.16 10.10 16.21
C SER A 41 -10.98 10.30 14.70
N PRO A 42 -11.70 11.27 14.09
CA PRO A 42 -11.83 11.40 12.63
C PRO A 42 -10.56 12.03 12.03
N TYR A 43 -9.51 11.25 11.91
CA TYR A 43 -8.17 11.72 11.59
C TYR A 43 -8.01 12.32 10.17
N LEU A 44 -8.99 12.12 9.28
CA LEU A 44 -9.03 12.74 7.95
C LEU A 44 -9.95 13.98 7.89
N PHE A 45 -10.54 14.39 9.03
CA PHE A 45 -11.50 15.50 9.06
C PHE A 45 -10.92 16.81 8.54
N LEU A 46 -9.67 17.11 8.86
CA LEU A 46 -8.98 18.32 8.43
C LEU A 46 -8.16 18.13 7.15
N GLU A 47 -8.21 16.95 6.53
CA GLU A 47 -7.45 16.70 5.32
C GLU A 47 -8.07 17.34 4.07
N GLU A 48 -7.19 17.60 3.11
CA GLU A 48 -7.54 18.10 1.80
C GLU A 48 -8.32 17.05 1.01
N LYS A 49 -9.30 17.52 0.24
CA LYS A 49 -10.20 16.66 -0.54
C LYS A 49 -9.44 15.76 -1.51
N ASN A 50 -8.43 16.31 -2.19
CA ASN A 50 -7.62 15.57 -3.15
C ASN A 50 -6.85 14.44 -2.47
N THR A 51 -6.28 14.68 -1.28
CA THR A 51 -5.57 13.65 -0.53
C THR A 51 -6.49 12.49 -0.13
N ILE A 52 -7.73 12.79 0.27
CA ILE A 52 -8.73 11.76 0.60
C ILE A 52 -9.10 10.94 -0.64
N LEU A 53 -9.29 11.59 -1.79
CA LEU A 53 -9.63 10.91 -3.05
C LEU A 53 -8.48 10.07 -3.62
N GLU A 54 -7.25 10.58 -3.56
CA GLU A 54 -6.04 9.82 -3.93
C GLU A 54 -5.89 8.58 -3.05
N ARG A 55 -6.03 8.76 -1.74
CA ARG A 55 -6.00 7.64 -0.79
C ARG A 55 -7.10 6.62 -1.04
N LEU A 56 -8.33 7.06 -1.32
CA LEU A 56 -9.44 6.17 -1.64
C LEU A 56 -9.14 5.36 -2.91
N SER A 57 -8.60 6.03 -3.93
CA SER A 57 -8.19 5.40 -5.19
C SER A 57 -7.09 4.36 -4.98
N ASP A 58 -6.05 4.71 -4.24
CA ASP A 58 -4.94 3.81 -3.94
C ASP A 58 -5.40 2.56 -3.19
N ILE A 59 -6.24 2.71 -2.15
CA ILE A 59 -6.79 1.56 -1.41
C ILE A 59 -7.67 0.73 -2.34
N PHE A 60 -8.54 1.38 -3.11
CA PHE A 60 -9.44 0.68 -4.02
C PHE A 60 -8.67 -0.15 -5.04
N THR A 61 -7.72 0.45 -5.78
CA THR A 61 -6.96 -0.26 -6.80
C THR A 61 -6.06 -1.33 -6.22
N ASN A 62 -5.50 -1.14 -5.02
CA ASN A 62 -4.69 -2.15 -4.34
C ASN A 62 -5.50 -3.32 -3.78
N SER A 63 -6.82 -3.16 -3.69
CA SER A 63 -7.76 -4.21 -3.30
C SER A 63 -8.23 -5.07 -4.48
N LEU A 64 -7.90 -4.68 -5.72
CA LEU A 64 -8.26 -5.43 -6.92
C LEU A 64 -7.17 -6.44 -7.31
N ASP A 65 -7.57 -7.56 -7.88
CA ASP A 65 -6.71 -8.46 -8.67
C ASP A 65 -7.50 -9.01 -9.85
N ILE A 66 -6.80 -9.72 -10.73
CA ILE A 66 -7.37 -10.48 -11.82
C ILE A 66 -7.43 -11.94 -11.37
N ASP A 67 -8.63 -12.51 -11.32
CA ASP A 67 -8.80 -13.92 -10.95
C ASP A 67 -8.38 -14.87 -12.08
N ALA A 68 -8.55 -16.18 -11.89
CA ALA A 68 -8.16 -17.16 -12.90
C ALA A 68 -9.01 -17.14 -14.19
N LYS A 69 -10.20 -16.51 -14.13
CA LYS A 69 -11.12 -16.33 -15.28
C LYS A 69 -10.84 -15.04 -16.05
N GLY A 70 -9.93 -14.21 -15.57
CA GLY A 70 -9.65 -12.91 -16.14
C GLY A 70 -10.61 -11.83 -15.68
N GLU A 71 -11.42 -12.09 -14.65
CA GLU A 71 -12.35 -11.13 -14.07
C GLU A 71 -11.67 -10.32 -12.96
N ILE A 72 -12.14 -9.09 -12.78
CA ILE A 72 -11.71 -8.28 -11.63
C ILE A 72 -12.29 -8.93 -10.38
N SER A 73 -11.42 -9.38 -9.51
CA SER A 73 -11.76 -9.85 -8.18
C SER A 73 -11.26 -8.85 -7.14
N PHE A 74 -11.95 -8.79 -6.01
CA PHE A 74 -11.37 -8.19 -4.83
C PHE A 74 -10.47 -9.23 -4.19
N LYS A 75 -9.17 -8.91 -4.03
CA LYS A 75 -8.36 -9.65 -3.06
C LYS A 75 -9.07 -9.58 -1.72
N PRO A 76 -8.94 -10.61 -0.87
CA PRO A 76 -9.50 -10.52 0.46
C PRO A 76 -8.93 -9.26 1.12
N LEU A 77 -9.76 -8.23 1.24
CA LEU A 77 -9.57 -7.06 2.12
C LEU A 77 -9.41 -7.45 3.60
N ILE A 78 -9.35 -8.76 3.85
CA ILE A 78 -9.67 -9.55 5.02
C ILE A 78 -8.41 -10.25 5.55
N GLU A 79 -7.36 -10.45 4.73
CA GLU A 79 -6.08 -10.91 5.25
C GLU A 79 -5.42 -9.80 6.11
N ASN A 80 -4.82 -10.19 7.24
CA ASN A 80 -4.38 -9.29 8.33
C ASN A 80 -5.51 -8.48 8.99
N GLU A 81 -6.42 -9.16 9.70
CA GLU A 81 -7.42 -8.54 10.59
C GLU A 81 -8.36 -7.53 9.90
N HIS A 82 -8.70 -7.73 8.62
CA HIS A 82 -9.54 -6.81 7.86
C HIS A 82 -9.00 -5.37 7.76
N ARG A 83 -7.68 -5.19 7.86
CA ARG A 83 -7.05 -3.85 7.90
C ARG A 83 -7.39 -3.00 6.69
N LEU A 84 -7.31 -3.54 5.47
CA LEU A 84 -7.64 -2.79 4.25
C LEU A 84 -9.15 -2.48 4.17
N ALA A 85 -10.02 -3.41 4.55
CA ALA A 85 -11.47 -3.17 4.63
C ALA A 85 -11.80 -2.04 5.61
N ARG A 86 -11.12 -2.00 6.77
CA ARG A 86 -11.25 -0.92 7.75
C ARG A 86 -10.84 0.41 7.14
N ILE A 87 -9.62 0.52 6.60
CA ILE A 87 -9.13 1.79 6.05
C ILE A 87 -10.02 2.24 4.88
N PHE A 88 -10.46 1.34 4.00
CA PHE A 88 -11.41 1.65 2.94
C PHE A 88 -12.71 2.23 3.50
N THR A 89 -13.27 1.59 4.54
CA THR A 89 -14.50 2.06 5.21
C THR A 89 -14.34 3.46 5.78
N GLU A 90 -13.24 3.73 6.47
CA GLU A 90 -12.95 5.03 7.09
C GLU A 90 -12.80 6.14 6.04
N VAL A 91 -12.00 5.89 4.99
CA VAL A 91 -11.74 6.86 3.93
C VAL A 91 -12.99 7.12 3.10
N PHE A 92 -13.75 6.07 2.78
CA PHE A 92 -15.03 6.19 2.07
C PHE A 92 -16.05 6.97 2.89
N PHE A 93 -16.16 6.69 4.19
CA PHE A 93 -17.06 7.41 5.10
C PHE A 93 -16.70 8.90 5.17
N GLU A 94 -15.41 9.23 5.24
CA GLU A 94 -14.97 10.62 5.20
C GLU A 94 -15.30 11.30 3.87
N ALA A 95 -15.00 10.65 2.75
CA ALA A 95 -15.27 11.18 1.42
C ALA A 95 -16.78 11.42 1.20
N GLN A 96 -17.63 10.52 1.70
CA GLN A 96 -19.08 10.68 1.69
C GLN A 96 -19.50 11.87 2.57
N GLY A 97 -18.98 11.98 3.78
CA GLY A 97 -19.27 13.08 4.71
C GLY A 97 -18.89 14.47 4.15
N LYS A 98 -17.83 14.53 3.33
CA LYS A 98 -17.40 15.75 2.64
C LYS A 98 -18.13 16.03 1.32
N GLY A 99 -18.97 15.10 0.84
CA GLY A 99 -19.65 15.22 -0.45
C GLY A 99 -18.67 15.32 -1.62
N ILE A 100 -17.61 14.52 -1.61
CA ILE A 100 -16.57 14.53 -2.66
C ILE A 100 -16.58 13.27 -3.53
N LEU A 101 -17.59 12.41 -3.38
CA LEU A 101 -17.78 11.20 -4.17
C LEU A 101 -18.55 11.42 -5.48
N ASP A 102 -18.98 12.65 -5.77
CA ASP A 102 -19.90 13.00 -6.87
C ASP A 102 -19.33 12.81 -8.29
N GLY A 103 -18.18 12.15 -8.45
CA GLY A 103 -17.52 11.87 -9.74
C GLY A 103 -17.18 10.39 -10.01
N GLY A 104 -17.59 9.45 -9.15
CA GLY A 104 -17.23 8.04 -9.27
C GLY A 104 -15.74 7.77 -8.96
N PRO A 105 -15.20 6.58 -9.32
CA PRO A 105 -13.77 6.31 -9.18
C PRO A 105 -12.97 7.37 -9.93
N ASN A 106 -11.88 7.86 -9.33
CA ASN A 106 -11.07 8.86 -10.02
C ASN A 106 -10.56 8.30 -11.37
N LYS A 107 -10.30 9.21 -12.32
CA LYS A 107 -9.85 8.86 -13.69
C LYS A 107 -8.68 7.87 -13.68
N GLN A 108 -7.75 8.03 -12.73
CA GLN A 108 -6.59 7.18 -12.57
C GLN A 108 -6.94 5.73 -12.24
N SER A 109 -7.92 5.49 -11.37
CA SER A 109 -8.39 4.13 -11.04
C SER A 109 -8.99 3.45 -12.25
N LEU A 110 -9.79 4.19 -13.03
CA LEU A 110 -10.40 3.68 -14.26
C LEU A 110 -9.33 3.38 -15.32
N GLU A 111 -8.35 4.27 -15.49
CA GLU A 111 -7.22 4.06 -16.41
C GLU A 111 -6.42 2.80 -16.04
N GLN A 112 -6.19 2.54 -14.75
CA GLN A 112 -5.52 1.32 -14.28
C GLN A 112 -6.33 0.07 -14.56
N ILE A 113 -7.64 0.08 -14.27
CA ILE A 113 -8.53 -1.06 -14.55
C ILE A 113 -8.56 -1.34 -16.07
N ASN A 114 -8.73 -0.30 -16.88
CA ASN A 114 -8.76 -0.42 -18.33
C ASN A 114 -7.43 -0.92 -18.91
N ALA A 115 -6.30 -0.64 -18.24
CA ALA A 115 -4.99 -1.10 -18.69
C ALA A 115 -4.88 -2.64 -18.72
N TYR A 116 -5.56 -3.35 -17.80
CA TYR A 116 -5.58 -4.82 -17.79
C TYR A 116 -6.23 -5.42 -19.04
N TYR A 117 -7.22 -4.72 -19.60
CA TYR A 117 -8.05 -5.19 -20.72
C TYR A 117 -7.75 -4.50 -22.06
N LYS A 118 -6.78 -3.58 -22.10
CA LYS A 118 -6.48 -2.74 -23.28
C LYS A 118 -6.26 -3.55 -24.56
N ASN A 119 -5.71 -4.75 -24.44
CA ASN A 119 -5.41 -5.66 -25.55
C ASN A 119 -6.24 -6.96 -25.50
N GLY A 120 -7.46 -6.89 -24.96
CA GLY A 120 -8.34 -8.03 -24.75
C GLY A 120 -8.04 -8.75 -23.43
N GLU A 121 -7.81 -10.06 -23.48
CA GLU A 121 -7.53 -10.87 -22.31
C GLU A 121 -6.26 -10.40 -21.55
N PRO A 122 -6.31 -10.26 -20.21
CA PRO A 122 -5.18 -9.83 -19.40
C PRO A 122 -3.93 -10.69 -19.59
N ILE A 123 -2.75 -10.07 -19.63
CA ILE A 123 -1.46 -10.75 -19.85
C ILE A 123 -1.21 -11.85 -18.80
N GLY A 124 -1.59 -11.61 -17.54
CA GLY A 124 -1.44 -12.60 -16.49
C GLY A 124 -2.24 -13.88 -16.70
N ILE A 125 -3.37 -13.83 -17.40
CA ILE A 125 -4.15 -15.03 -17.78
C ILE A 125 -3.38 -15.82 -18.83
N LYS A 126 -2.85 -15.15 -19.84
CA LYS A 126 -2.02 -15.77 -20.89
C LYS A 126 -0.76 -16.43 -20.32
N MET A 127 -0.22 -15.89 -19.23
CA MET A 127 0.96 -16.45 -18.54
C MET A 127 0.60 -17.57 -17.56
N PHE A 128 -0.55 -17.45 -16.89
CA PHE A 128 -0.98 -18.34 -15.81
C PHE A 128 -2.49 -18.58 -15.92
N ASP A 129 -2.89 -19.50 -16.78
CA ASP A 129 -4.31 -19.87 -16.93
C ASP A 129 -4.84 -20.62 -15.68
N GLU A 130 -6.08 -21.09 -15.73
CA GLU A 130 -6.70 -21.85 -14.65
C GLU A 130 -6.03 -23.20 -14.37
N SER A 131 -5.29 -23.75 -15.35
CA SER A 131 -4.57 -25.02 -15.22
C SER A 131 -3.22 -24.86 -14.51
N PHE A 132 -2.73 -23.63 -14.36
CA PHE A 132 -1.47 -23.37 -13.71
C PHE A 132 -1.53 -23.75 -12.21
N PRO A 133 -0.62 -24.61 -11.72
CA PRO A 133 -0.70 -25.09 -10.35
C PRO A 133 -0.40 -23.97 -9.34
N ASN A 134 -1.06 -24.04 -8.18
CA ASN A 134 -0.69 -23.20 -7.05
C ASN A 134 0.77 -23.46 -6.67
N LEU A 135 1.51 -22.38 -6.43
CA LEU A 135 2.88 -22.47 -5.97
C LEU A 135 2.92 -22.89 -4.50
N SER A 136 4.01 -23.55 -4.11
CA SER A 136 4.27 -23.84 -2.70
C SER A 136 4.75 -22.58 -1.97
N ASP A 137 4.56 -22.51 -0.66
CA ASP A 137 5.09 -21.43 0.18
C ASP A 137 6.63 -21.31 0.14
N ASN A 138 7.31 -22.36 -0.33
CA ASN A 138 8.75 -22.36 -0.55
C ASN A 138 9.15 -21.84 -1.95
N SER A 139 8.22 -21.25 -2.71
CA SER A 139 8.48 -20.69 -4.03
C SER A 139 8.57 -19.16 -4.01
N LEU A 140 9.32 -18.60 -4.96
CA LEU A 140 9.32 -17.17 -5.28
C LEU A 140 9.03 -16.96 -6.76
N VAL A 141 8.42 -15.83 -7.09
CA VAL A 141 8.12 -15.42 -8.46
C VAL A 141 8.75 -14.07 -8.74
N LYS A 142 9.52 -13.97 -9.82
CA LYS A 142 10.05 -12.70 -10.32
C LYS A 142 9.42 -12.38 -11.66
N PHE A 143 8.64 -11.30 -11.73
CA PHE A 143 8.11 -10.76 -12.98
C PHE A 143 9.11 -9.78 -13.59
N SER A 144 9.38 -9.90 -14.89
CA SER A 144 10.21 -8.94 -15.63
C SER A 144 10.05 -9.10 -17.14
N GLN A 145 10.81 -8.32 -17.91
CA GLN A 145 10.94 -8.52 -19.34
C GLN A 145 11.74 -9.80 -19.63
N LYS A 146 11.39 -10.47 -20.73
CA LYS A 146 11.90 -11.78 -21.14
C LYS A 146 13.42 -11.83 -21.23
N GLU A 147 14.07 -10.78 -21.73
CA GLU A 147 15.54 -10.71 -21.77
C GLU A 147 16.18 -10.87 -20.37
N PHE A 148 15.66 -10.15 -19.36
CA PHE A 148 16.19 -10.23 -18.01
C PHE A 148 15.88 -11.58 -17.35
N ILE A 149 14.70 -12.15 -17.62
CA ILE A 149 14.34 -13.49 -17.14
C ILE A 149 15.24 -14.57 -17.77
N ASN A 150 15.55 -14.46 -19.06
CA ASN A 150 16.46 -15.38 -19.73
C ASN A 150 17.87 -15.30 -19.13
N ASP A 151 18.39 -14.11 -18.87
CA ASP A 151 19.68 -13.92 -18.21
C ASP A 151 19.71 -14.55 -16.80
N MET A 152 18.64 -14.38 -16.02
CA MET A 152 18.52 -15.00 -14.70
C MET A 152 18.46 -16.53 -14.80
N HIS A 153 17.66 -17.06 -15.73
CA HIS A 153 17.41 -18.49 -15.86
C HIS A 153 18.59 -19.25 -16.47
N GLN A 154 19.16 -18.75 -17.57
CA GLN A 154 20.19 -19.46 -18.34
C GLN A 154 21.60 -19.20 -17.81
N LEU A 155 21.86 -17.98 -17.33
CA LEU A 155 23.22 -17.53 -16.95
C LEU A 155 23.38 -17.32 -15.45
N GLY A 156 22.29 -17.41 -14.66
CA GLY A 156 22.32 -17.08 -13.23
C GLY A 156 22.64 -15.61 -12.97
N ARG A 157 22.37 -14.71 -13.94
CA ARG A 157 22.68 -13.28 -13.83
C ARG A 157 21.49 -12.53 -13.25
N PHE A 158 21.53 -12.29 -11.95
CA PHE A 158 20.51 -11.53 -11.24
C PHE A 158 20.92 -10.08 -11.09
N ARG A 159 20.04 -9.17 -11.52
CA ARG A 159 20.20 -7.73 -11.30
C ARG A 159 19.62 -7.33 -9.95
N ILE A 160 20.42 -6.61 -9.18
CA ILE A 160 19.97 -5.79 -8.05
C ILE A 160 20.11 -4.32 -8.45
N SER A 161 19.21 -3.48 -7.96
CA SER A 161 19.22 -2.05 -8.25
C SER A 161 19.27 -1.26 -6.94
N PRO A 162 19.93 -0.09 -6.92
CA PRO A 162 19.86 0.78 -5.75
C PRO A 162 18.44 1.31 -5.57
N ALA A 163 18.03 1.54 -4.34
CA ALA A 163 16.73 2.10 -3.95
C ALA A 163 16.49 3.44 -4.67
N SER A 164 17.54 4.24 -4.86
CA SER A 164 17.47 5.50 -5.61
C SER A 164 17.07 5.37 -7.08
N PHE A 165 17.28 4.21 -7.72
CA PHE A 165 16.83 3.95 -9.09
C PHE A 165 15.31 4.06 -9.21
N TYR A 166 14.57 3.58 -8.21
CA TYR A 166 13.11 3.52 -8.23
C TYR A 166 12.43 4.89 -8.06
N LYS A 167 13.19 5.94 -7.76
CA LYS A 167 12.68 7.33 -7.70
C LYS A 167 12.52 7.98 -9.08
N GLN A 168 13.06 7.39 -10.15
CA GLN A 168 13.11 8.00 -11.48
C GLN A 168 11.70 8.17 -12.08
N GLY A 169 11.41 9.37 -12.60
CA GLY A 169 10.08 9.75 -13.09
C GLY A 169 9.60 9.06 -14.37
N SER A 170 10.49 8.32 -15.07
CA SER A 170 10.16 7.52 -16.26
C SER A 170 9.57 6.15 -15.93
N LEU A 171 9.54 5.75 -14.66
CA LEU A 171 9.04 4.44 -14.23
C LEU A 171 7.52 4.46 -14.04
N LEU A 172 6.86 3.34 -14.33
CA LEU A 172 5.43 3.15 -14.07
C LEU A 172 5.11 3.36 -12.59
N LYS A 173 3.88 3.81 -12.25
CA LYS A 173 3.47 4.05 -10.85
C LYS A 173 3.73 2.84 -9.93
N ALA A 174 3.58 1.62 -10.43
CA ALA A 174 3.83 0.40 -9.66
C ALA A 174 5.33 0.14 -9.38
N ILE A 175 6.21 0.69 -10.21
CA ILE A 175 7.67 0.57 -10.09
C ILE A 175 8.24 1.78 -9.35
N LYS A 176 7.64 2.96 -9.54
CA LYS A 176 8.02 4.18 -8.85
C LYS A 176 7.77 3.99 -7.38
N ASP A 177 8.80 4.06 -6.57
CA ASP A 177 8.70 3.94 -5.13
C ASP A 177 9.67 4.94 -4.47
N LEU A 178 9.23 5.53 -3.36
CA LEU A 178 10.07 6.36 -2.52
C LEU A 178 10.84 5.47 -1.56
N GLU A 179 11.62 4.52 -2.10
CA GLU A 179 12.28 3.44 -1.32
C GLU A 179 13.14 3.97 -0.17
N MET A 180 13.65 5.20 -0.22
CA MET A 180 14.47 5.79 0.84
C MET A 180 13.73 6.76 1.78
N ASN A 181 12.45 7.07 1.53
CA ASN A 181 11.69 8.04 2.32
C ASN A 181 10.41 7.39 2.84
N ARG A 182 10.16 7.46 4.15
CA ARG A 182 8.93 6.97 4.78
C ARG A 182 8.22 8.13 5.44
N ASN A 183 7.07 8.49 4.89
CA ASN A 183 6.23 9.55 5.40
C ASN A 183 5.15 8.97 6.29
N TYR A 184 5.11 9.40 7.55
CA TYR A 184 4.10 9.08 8.54
C TYR A 184 3.33 10.34 8.94
N ARG A 185 2.12 10.14 9.45
CA ARG A 185 1.16 11.18 9.80
C ARG A 185 0.58 10.87 11.17
N ILE A 186 1.25 11.31 12.23
CA ILE A 186 0.77 11.09 13.59
C ILE A 186 -0.51 11.91 13.79
N LYS A 187 -1.56 11.25 14.27
CA LYS A 187 -2.88 11.86 14.50
C LYS A 187 -2.79 12.88 15.65
N ALA A 188 -3.12 14.13 15.37
CA ALA A 188 -3.20 15.24 16.33
C ALA A 188 -4.54 16.00 16.18
N ILE A 189 -5.59 15.29 15.78
CA ILE A 189 -6.88 15.90 15.40
C ILE A 189 -7.59 16.50 16.61
N LYS A 190 -7.44 15.91 17.80
CA LYS A 190 -8.10 16.39 19.02
C LYS A 190 -7.49 17.73 19.45
N GLU A 191 -6.17 17.80 19.42
CA GLU A 191 -5.35 18.97 19.69
C GLU A 191 -5.70 20.09 18.69
N ALA A 192 -5.73 19.77 17.38
CA ALA A 192 -6.12 20.73 16.34
C ALA A 192 -7.53 21.28 16.53
N ILE A 193 -8.49 20.44 16.94
CA ILE A 193 -9.87 20.87 17.22
C ILE A 193 -9.94 21.80 18.44
N ARG A 194 -9.08 21.60 19.45
CA ARG A 194 -8.92 22.54 20.58
C ARG A 194 -8.21 23.84 20.18
N GLY A 195 -7.71 23.94 18.95
CA GLY A 195 -7.01 25.11 18.43
C GLY A 195 -5.52 25.13 18.74
N GLU A 196 -4.96 24.00 19.21
CA GLU A 196 -3.52 23.85 19.39
C GLU A 196 -2.82 23.81 18.03
N GLN A 197 -1.63 24.42 17.98
CA GLN A 197 -0.78 24.44 16.77
C GLN A 197 0.45 23.57 16.93
N PHE A 198 0.76 23.14 18.14
CA PHE A 198 1.96 22.38 18.46
C PHE A 198 1.63 21.30 19.51
N VAL A 199 2.33 20.17 19.43
CA VAL A 199 2.38 19.16 20.49
C VAL A 199 3.80 19.11 21.05
N ASP A 200 3.91 19.07 22.37
CA ASP A 200 5.20 18.90 23.04
C ASP A 200 5.63 17.42 23.00
N PHE A 201 6.85 17.17 22.52
CA PHE A 201 7.55 15.89 22.58
C PHE A 201 8.81 16.03 23.42
N ASN A 202 9.37 14.89 23.87
CA ASN A 202 10.65 14.87 24.61
C ASN A 202 11.80 15.58 23.86
N ALA A 203 11.74 15.63 22.53
CA ALA A 203 12.75 16.26 21.66
C ALA A 203 12.43 17.71 21.24
N GLY A 204 11.29 18.28 21.67
CA GLY A 204 10.87 19.64 21.31
C GLY A 204 9.40 19.74 20.90
N LYS A 205 9.02 20.85 20.26
CA LYS A 205 7.65 21.08 19.77
C LYS A 205 7.54 20.62 18.32
N ALA A 206 6.51 19.83 18.02
CA ALA A 206 6.16 19.48 16.65
C ALA A 206 4.92 20.25 16.21
N GLU A 207 4.94 20.78 14.99
CA GLU A 207 3.82 21.52 14.41
C GLU A 207 2.67 20.57 14.02
N ILE A 208 1.44 21.01 14.30
CA ILE A 208 0.23 20.35 13.83
C ILE A 208 -0.21 21.00 12.53
N ILE A 209 -0.19 20.21 11.45
CA ILE A 209 -0.64 20.62 10.12
C ILE A 209 -1.88 19.81 9.78
N ASN A 210 -3.03 20.45 9.55
CA ASN A 210 -4.28 19.77 9.18
C ASN A 210 -4.65 18.58 10.11
N GLY A 211 -4.44 18.73 11.42
CA GLY A 211 -4.77 17.68 12.40
C GLY A 211 -3.80 16.50 12.45
N ILE A 212 -2.62 16.63 11.84
CA ILE A 212 -1.54 15.65 11.91
C ILE A 212 -0.21 16.30 12.29
N ILE A 213 0.74 15.47 12.71
CA ILE A 213 2.16 15.81 12.77
C ILE A 213 2.87 14.99 11.68
N PRO A 214 3.40 15.62 10.62
CA PRO A 214 4.14 14.90 9.59
C PRO A 214 5.50 14.47 10.11
N ILE A 215 5.87 13.22 9.82
CA ILE A 215 7.19 12.67 10.12
C ILE A 215 7.76 12.06 8.85
N GLU A 216 8.99 12.43 8.53
CA GLU A 216 9.74 11.82 7.44
C GLU A 216 10.94 11.06 8.02
N ILE A 217 11.03 9.78 7.68
CA ILE A 217 12.23 8.98 7.91
C ILE A 217 12.99 8.89 6.60
N ILE A 218 14.24 9.33 6.61
CA ILE A 218 15.16 9.24 5.48
C ILE A 218 16.13 8.11 5.76
N MET A 219 16.22 7.18 4.81
CA MET A 219 17.12 6.04 4.85
C MET A 219 18.28 6.24 3.89
N ASN A 220 19.37 5.53 4.17
CA ASN A 220 20.49 5.41 3.23
C ASN A 220 20.06 4.63 1.99
N ASP A 221 20.79 4.82 0.89
CA ASP A 221 20.55 4.03 -0.32
C ASP A 221 21.00 2.58 -0.09
N TYR A 222 20.23 1.63 -0.60
CA TYR A 222 20.49 0.19 -0.47
C TYR A 222 20.16 -0.52 -1.77
N PHE A 223 20.79 -1.67 -2.00
CA PHE A 223 20.45 -2.50 -3.15
C PHE A 223 19.37 -3.50 -2.79
N LEU A 224 18.37 -3.64 -3.66
CA LEU A 224 17.26 -4.55 -3.42
C LEU A 224 17.01 -5.50 -4.60
N PHE A 225 16.53 -6.69 -4.24
CA PHE A 225 15.96 -7.69 -5.14
C PHE A 225 14.55 -8.00 -4.66
N SER A 226 13.54 -7.58 -5.41
CA SER A 226 12.13 -7.88 -5.08
C SER A 226 11.62 -9.11 -5.82
N SER A 227 10.85 -9.94 -5.14
CA SER A 227 10.09 -11.07 -5.70
C SER A 227 8.75 -11.21 -4.98
N CYS A 228 7.79 -11.88 -5.59
CA CYS A 228 6.51 -12.23 -4.98
C CYS A 228 6.57 -13.65 -4.39
N LYS A 229 5.75 -13.95 -3.39
CA LYS A 229 5.55 -15.35 -2.96
C LYS A 229 4.55 -16.09 -3.84
N ASN A 230 3.53 -15.37 -4.30
CA ASN A 230 2.41 -15.95 -5.04
C ASN A 230 2.28 -15.33 -6.43
N ILE A 231 1.67 -16.08 -7.35
CA ILE A 231 1.28 -15.55 -8.66
C ILE A 231 0.11 -14.58 -8.48
N SER A 232 0.22 -13.41 -9.09
CA SER A 232 -0.88 -12.45 -9.17
C SER A 232 -0.99 -11.98 -10.62
N ARG A 233 -2.17 -12.12 -11.21
CA ARG A 233 -2.38 -11.98 -12.66
C ARG A 233 -2.44 -10.53 -13.12
N ARG A 234 -2.52 -9.58 -12.20
CA ARG A 234 -2.28 -8.15 -12.48
C ARG A 234 -0.80 -7.78 -12.62
N MET A 235 0.12 -8.54 -12.02
CA MET A 235 1.55 -8.18 -11.94
C MET A 235 2.21 -7.95 -13.31
N PRO A 236 1.92 -8.76 -14.37
CA PRO A 236 2.47 -8.50 -15.69
C PRO A 236 2.15 -7.10 -16.23
N THR A 237 0.92 -6.64 -16.05
CA THR A 237 0.51 -5.29 -16.49
C THR A 237 1.08 -4.21 -15.58
N ASP A 238 1.05 -4.39 -14.26
CA ASP A 238 1.54 -3.40 -13.31
C ASP A 238 3.05 -3.13 -13.49
N PHE A 239 3.83 -4.18 -13.78
CA PHE A 239 5.29 -4.11 -13.88
C PHE A 239 5.84 -4.11 -15.32
N ASP A 240 4.98 -4.00 -16.33
CA ASP A 240 5.35 -4.15 -17.76
C ASP A 240 6.20 -5.40 -18.02
N ALA A 241 5.78 -6.51 -17.40
CA ALA A 241 6.44 -7.79 -17.50
C ALA A 241 5.75 -8.68 -18.54
N ASN A 242 6.54 -9.34 -19.37
CA ASN A 242 6.08 -10.33 -20.35
C ASN A 242 6.65 -11.73 -20.08
N SER A 243 7.32 -11.92 -18.94
CA SER A 243 7.87 -13.18 -18.50
C SER A 243 8.00 -13.24 -16.98
N ALA A 244 8.07 -14.46 -16.45
CA ALA A 244 8.23 -14.71 -15.03
C ALA A 244 9.21 -15.85 -14.77
N LEU A 245 10.04 -15.69 -13.74
CA LEU A 245 10.92 -16.73 -13.23
C LEU A 245 10.32 -17.31 -11.95
N ILE A 246 10.15 -18.63 -11.92
CA ILE A 246 9.67 -19.36 -10.75
C ILE A 246 10.85 -20.06 -10.09
N ILE A 247 11.15 -19.64 -8.87
CA ILE A 247 12.19 -20.21 -8.02
C ILE A 247 11.50 -21.17 -7.07
N LYS A 248 11.68 -22.48 -7.26
CA LYS A 248 10.93 -23.52 -6.52
C LYS A 248 11.46 -23.81 -5.11
N ASP A 249 12.71 -23.42 -4.83
CA ASP A 249 13.35 -23.58 -3.53
C ASP A 249 13.89 -22.24 -3.03
N LYS A 250 13.01 -21.50 -2.34
CA LYS A 250 13.28 -20.19 -1.76
C LYS A 250 14.52 -20.24 -0.88
N LYS A 251 14.59 -21.19 0.05
CA LYS A 251 15.69 -21.29 1.03
C LYS A 251 17.03 -21.47 0.32
N GLN A 252 17.12 -22.46 -0.57
CA GLN A 252 18.36 -22.73 -1.28
C GLN A 252 18.78 -21.57 -2.19
N PHE A 253 17.81 -20.92 -2.85
CA PHE A 253 18.09 -19.75 -3.67
C PHE A 253 18.68 -18.61 -2.84
N ILE A 254 18.05 -18.24 -1.72
CA ILE A 254 18.53 -17.16 -0.85
C ILE A 254 19.91 -17.49 -0.28
N GLU A 255 20.15 -18.71 0.18
CA GLU A 255 21.47 -19.11 0.70
C GLU A 255 22.56 -18.96 -0.36
N ARG A 256 22.31 -19.45 -1.58
CA ARG A 256 23.26 -19.32 -2.70
C ARG A 256 23.49 -17.86 -3.07
N PHE A 257 22.43 -17.07 -3.13
CA PHE A 257 22.48 -15.66 -3.48
C PHE A 257 23.27 -14.87 -2.42
N LYS A 258 22.94 -15.04 -1.14
CA LYS A 258 23.63 -14.45 0.02
C LYS A 258 25.12 -14.82 0.02
N ASN A 259 25.44 -16.11 -0.10
CA ASN A 259 26.83 -16.58 -0.07
C ASN A 259 27.65 -15.97 -1.21
N LYS A 260 27.10 -15.91 -2.43
CA LYS A 260 27.79 -15.28 -3.56
C LYS A 260 27.94 -13.77 -3.40
N LEU A 261 26.92 -13.08 -2.89
CA LEU A 261 26.98 -11.64 -2.66
C LEU A 261 28.04 -11.29 -1.61
N LEU A 262 28.01 -11.96 -0.45
CA LEU A 262 28.93 -11.70 0.65
C LEU A 262 30.36 -12.17 0.36
N THR A 263 30.56 -13.18 -0.50
CA THR A 263 31.91 -13.53 -0.99
C THR A 263 32.52 -12.40 -1.81
N LYS A 264 31.72 -11.74 -2.66
CA LYS A 264 32.18 -10.65 -3.53
C LYS A 264 32.25 -9.30 -2.81
N HIS A 265 31.37 -9.11 -1.82
CA HIS A 265 31.25 -7.89 -1.03
C HIS A 265 31.18 -8.22 0.48
N PRO A 266 32.32 -8.57 1.11
CA PRO A 266 32.33 -9.06 2.51
C PRO A 266 31.86 -8.05 3.56
N GLY A 267 31.94 -6.75 3.27
CA GLY A 267 31.49 -5.69 4.16
C GLY A 267 30.00 -5.33 4.01
N TRP A 268 29.25 -6.02 3.15
CA TRP A 268 27.82 -5.77 2.98
C TRP A 268 27.00 -6.57 3.98
N GLU A 269 25.86 -6.00 4.35
CA GLU A 269 24.83 -6.73 5.08
C GLU A 269 23.81 -7.30 4.09
N PHE A 270 23.37 -8.54 4.34
CA PHE A 270 22.30 -9.16 3.57
C PHE A 270 21.12 -9.43 4.49
N ILE A 271 19.98 -8.81 4.18
CA ILE A 271 18.73 -8.96 4.93
C ILE A 271 17.66 -9.48 3.97
N GLU A 272 16.87 -10.43 4.45
CA GLU A 272 15.72 -10.98 3.73
C GLU A 272 14.48 -10.84 4.63
N LYS A 273 13.41 -10.23 4.11
CA LYS A 273 12.15 -10.10 4.82
C LYS A 273 11.01 -9.89 3.84
N ASP A 274 9.80 -10.17 4.31
CA ASP A 274 8.58 -9.82 3.60
C ASP A 274 8.32 -8.32 3.68
N VAL A 275 7.73 -7.78 2.62
CA VAL A 275 7.36 -6.38 2.56
C VAL A 275 6.10 -6.13 3.39
N TYR A 276 6.15 -5.13 4.27
CA TYR A 276 5.00 -4.63 5.01
C TYR A 276 4.46 -3.35 4.36
N TYR A 277 3.19 -3.37 3.96
CA TYR A 277 2.52 -2.19 3.39
C TYR A 277 1.98 -1.29 4.50
N TYR A 278 2.73 -0.26 4.83
CA TYR A 278 2.40 0.64 5.92
C TYR A 278 1.41 1.72 5.46
N ASP A 279 0.52 2.06 6.38
CA ASP A 279 -0.43 3.15 6.24
C ASP A 279 0.07 4.36 7.02
N PRO A 280 0.32 5.52 6.38
CA PRO A 280 0.91 6.69 7.04
C PRO A 280 0.18 7.16 8.29
N TYR A 281 -1.14 6.93 8.36
CA TYR A 281 -1.98 7.40 9.45
C TYR A 281 -2.12 6.41 10.59
N ASN A 282 -2.21 5.13 10.26
CA ASN A 282 -2.56 4.10 11.24
C ASN A 282 -1.36 3.33 11.76
N ASP A 283 -0.22 3.37 11.07
CA ASP A 283 1.01 2.77 11.55
C ASP A 283 1.96 3.85 12.06
N LEU A 284 2.78 3.45 13.03
CA LEU A 284 3.83 4.30 13.57
C LEU A 284 5.18 3.89 12.99
N PRO A 285 6.10 4.84 12.85
CA PRO A 285 7.48 4.49 12.55
C PRO A 285 8.01 3.58 13.66
N THR A 286 8.49 2.39 13.28
CA THR A 286 9.27 1.53 14.17
C THR A 286 10.74 1.65 13.78
N GLU A 287 11.64 1.55 14.74
CA GLU A 287 13.08 1.76 14.49
C GLU A 287 13.73 0.68 13.61
N PHE A 288 13.03 -0.41 13.27
CA PHE A 288 13.62 -1.57 12.59
C PHE A 288 12.94 -1.89 11.25
N ASN A 289 13.77 -2.21 10.24
CA ASN A 289 13.36 -2.77 8.94
C ASN A 289 12.52 -1.84 8.05
N GLN A 290 12.79 -0.53 8.10
CA GLN A 290 12.10 0.46 7.26
C GLN A 290 12.33 0.21 5.75
N GLU A 291 13.42 -0.49 5.40
CA GLU A 291 13.77 -0.99 4.05
C GLU A 291 12.72 -1.98 3.51
N PHE A 292 11.97 -2.63 4.39
CA PHE A 292 10.91 -3.57 4.05
C PHE A 292 9.51 -2.98 4.25
N CYS A 293 9.40 -1.72 4.64
CA CYS A 293 8.13 -1.02 4.65
C CYS A 293 7.88 -0.38 3.28
N LYS A 294 6.72 -0.60 2.67
CA LYS A 294 6.28 0.12 1.47
C LYS A 294 5.03 0.92 1.77
N HIS A 295 4.92 2.10 1.18
CA HIS A 295 3.71 2.91 1.36
C HIS A 295 2.51 2.19 0.75
N LEU A 296 1.37 2.19 1.46
CA LEU A 296 0.11 1.56 1.04
C LEU A 296 -0.38 2.03 -0.35
N SER A 297 0.06 3.18 -0.84
CA SER A 297 -0.28 3.69 -2.18
C SER A 297 0.30 2.86 -3.33
N TYR A 298 1.34 2.08 -3.07
CA TYR A 298 1.97 1.26 -4.10
C TYR A 298 1.28 -0.10 -4.21
N PRO A 299 1.16 -0.65 -5.43
CA PRO A 299 0.56 -1.97 -5.63
C PRO A 299 1.23 -3.03 -4.77
N PRO A 300 0.45 -3.87 -4.07
CA PRO A 300 0.99 -4.99 -3.32
C PRO A 300 1.62 -6.00 -4.28
N VAL A 301 2.93 -6.19 -4.19
CA VAL A 301 3.54 -7.44 -4.66
C VAL A 301 3.03 -8.53 -3.72
N SER A 302 2.43 -9.58 -4.28
CA SER A 302 1.84 -10.68 -3.52
C SER A 302 2.85 -11.22 -2.50
N GLY A 303 2.60 -10.89 -1.24
CA GLY A 303 3.39 -11.34 -0.09
C GLY A 303 3.04 -12.74 0.36
#